data_AF-A0A5D2V5B4-F1
#
_entry.id   AF-A0A5D2V5B4-F1
#
_cell.length_a   1.000
_cell.length_b   1.000
_cell.length_c   1.000
_cell.angle_alpha   90.00
_cell.angle_beta   90.00
_cell.angle_gamma   90.00
#
_symmetry.space_group_name_H-M   'P 1'
#
loop_
_entity.id
_entity.type
_entity.pdbx_description
1 polymer ?
#
loop_
_entity_poly.entity_id
_entity_poly.type
_entity_poly.pdbx_seq_one_letter_code
_entity_poly.pdbx_strand_id
1 'polypeptide(L)' 'MCLPCVLEAFTSIFDTRSISNKCCGELVVLGKFCHSALVKRTLENPLFKDLSPTSIIAKSKQTWNNCLALIDSPSPSA' A
#
# COMPACT_ATOMS: atom_id res chain seq x y z
N MET A 1 10.04 6.09 -3.42
CA MET A 1 9.84 4.90 -2.59
C MET A 1 11.03 3.98 -2.76
N CYS A 2 11.67 3.55 -1.68
CA CYS A 2 12.81 2.63 -1.68
C CYS A 2 12.35 1.17 -1.87
N LEU A 3 13.26 0.31 -2.34
CA LEU A 3 12.94 -1.10 -2.58
C LEU A 3 12.39 -1.83 -1.34
N PRO A 4 12.91 -1.63 -0.11
CA PRO A 4 12.31 -2.22 1.10
C PRO A 4 10.84 -1.80 1.30
N CYS A 5 10.52 -0.52 1.11
CA CYS A 5 9.16 -0.05 1.27
C CYS A 5 8.21 -0.52 0.15
N VAL A 6 8.72 -0.73 -1.06
CA VAL A 6 7.98 -1.41 -2.14
C VAL A 6 7.59 -2.82 -1.70
N LEU A 7 8.51 -3.57 -1.11
CA LEU A 7 8.25 -4.93 -0.65
C LEU A 7 7.28 -4.97 0.55
N GLU A 8 7.41 -4.06 1.51
CA GLU A 8 6.46 -3.93 2.64
C GLU A 8 5.05 -3.58 2.14
N ALA A 9 4.91 -2.58 1.27
CA ALA A 9 3.61 -2.23 0.71
C ALA A 9 2.99 -3.40 -0.06
N PHE A 10 3.81 -4.12 -0.85
CA PHE A 10 3.37 -5.30 -1.57
C PHE A 10 2.87 -6.39 -0.62
N THR A 11 3.70 -6.81 0.34
CA THR A 11 3.32 -7.86 1.30
C THR A 11 2.14 -7.45 2.18
N SER A 12 1.94 -6.16 2.44
CA SER A 12 0.76 -5.69 3.16
C SER A 12 -0.54 -5.89 2.38
N ILE A 13 -0.49 -5.66 1.07
CA ILE A 13 -1.64 -5.78 0.17
C ILE A 13 -1.94 -7.24 -0.17
N PHE A 14 -0.90 -8.05 -0.42
CA PHE A 14 -1.03 -9.40 -0.97
C PHE A 14 -0.97 -10.49 0.11
N ASP A 15 -0.21 -10.30 1.19
CA ASP A 15 0.02 -11.29 2.25
C ASP A 15 -0.52 -10.87 3.63
N THR A 16 -1.35 -9.81 3.69
CA THR A 16 -1.98 -9.32 4.94
C THR A 16 -1.05 -8.85 6.05
N ARG A 17 0.20 -8.47 5.71
CA ARG A 17 1.13 -7.91 6.70
C ARG A 17 0.85 -6.43 6.98
N SER A 18 1.36 -5.92 8.10
CA SER A 18 1.36 -4.47 8.35
C SER A 18 2.48 -3.79 7.55
N ILE A 19 2.25 -2.52 7.22
CA ILE A 19 3.26 -1.63 6.64
C ILE A 19 3.79 -0.71 7.75
N SER A 20 5.10 -0.41 7.75
CA SER A 20 5.70 0.47 8.74
C SER A 20 5.35 1.95 8.51
N ASN A 21 5.39 2.77 9.57
CA ASN A 21 5.15 4.22 9.46
C ASN A 21 6.10 4.90 8.47
N LYS A 22 7.37 4.48 8.44
CA LYS A 22 8.36 4.97 7.47
C LYS A 22 7.90 4.71 6.03
N CYS A 23 7.50 3.47 5.74
CA CYS A 23 7.06 3.10 4.40
C CYS A 23 5.69 3.67 4.04
N CYS A 24 4.83 3.92 5.02
CA CYS A 24 3.60 4.70 4.82
C CYS A 24 3.89 6.12 4.31
N GLY A 25 4.86 6.83 4.90
CA GLY A 25 5.25 8.16 4.43
C GLY A 25 5.71 8.15 2.97
N GLU A 26 6.54 7.18 2.59
CA GLU A 26 7.00 7.03 1.20
C GLU A 26 5.87 6.65 0.24
N LEU A 27 4.92 5.81 0.69
CA LEU A 27 3.75 5.42 -0.09
C LEU A 27 2.83 6.63 -0.34
N VAL A 28 2.61 7.47 0.68
CA VAL A 28 1.82 8.69 0.55
C VAL A 28 2.50 9.68 -0.41
N VAL A 29 3.83 9.84 -0.34
CA VAL A 29 4.61 10.67 -1.29
C VAL A 29 4.51 10.15 -2.72
N LEU A 30 4.53 8.82 -2.93
CA LEU A 30 4.31 8.22 -4.25
C LEU A 30 2.94 8.61 -4.84
N GLY A 31 1.94 8.76 -3.97
CA GLY A 31 0.61 9.25 -4.31
C GLY A 31 -0.39 8.15 -4.65
N LYS A 32 -1.67 8.46 -4.38
CA LYS A 32 -2.79 7.50 -4.51
C LYS A 32 -2.94 6.94 -5.91
N PHE A 33 -2.74 7.79 -6.92
CA PHE A 33 -2.85 7.41 -8.32
C PHE A 33 -1.80 6.36 -8.69
N CYS A 34 -0.53 6.63 -8.41
CA CYS A 34 0.58 5.72 -8.66
C CYS A 34 0.42 4.40 -7.90
N HIS A 35 0.05 4.45 -6.62
CA HIS A 35 -0.27 3.27 -5.81
C HIS A 35 -1.37 2.42 -6.45
N SER A 36 -2.48 3.04 -6.84
CA SER A 36 -3.62 2.33 -7.46
C SER A 36 -3.25 1.74 -8.82
N ALA A 37 -2.49 2.48 -9.63
CA ALA A 37 -2.02 2.04 -10.94
C ALA A 37 -1.06 0.84 -10.82
N LEU A 38 -0.15 0.86 -9.84
CA LEU A 38 0.77 -0.24 -9.58
C LEU A 38 0.00 -1.52 -9.20
N VAL A 39 -0.97 -1.43 -8.28
CA VAL A 39 -1.78 -2.58 -7.89
C VAL A 39 -2.58 -3.14 -9.06
N LYS A 40 -3.19 -2.26 -9.88
CA LYS A 40 -3.89 -2.68 -11.09
C LYS A 40 -2.95 -3.41 -12.06
N ARG A 41 -1.75 -2.84 -12.30
CA ARG A 41 -0.75 -3.43 -13.19
C ARG A 41 -0.26 -4.80 -12.68
N THR A 42 -0.11 -4.97 -11.37
CA THR A 42 0.22 -6.27 -10.77
C THR A 42 -0.88 -7.29 -11.02
N LEU A 43 -2.16 -6.91 -10.88
CA LEU A 43 -3.29 -7.81 -11.12
C LEU A 43 -3.47 -8.20 -12.60
N GLU A 44 -2.96 -7.41 -13.54
CA GLU A 44 -2.90 -7.76 -14.97
C GLU A 44 -1.84 -8.85 -15.27
N ASN A 45 -0.88 -9.07 -14.37
CA ASN A 45 0.17 -10.05 -14.58
C ASN A 45 -0.39 -11.48 -14.35
N PRO A 46 -0.25 -12.40 -15.32
CA PRO A 46 -0.76 -13.77 -15.20
C PRO A 46 -0.29 -14.55 -13.97
N LEU A 47 0.82 -14.17 -13.35
CA LEU A 47 1.31 -14.76 -12.11
C LEU A 47 0.35 -14.58 -10.93
N PHE A 48 -0.54 -13.58 -10.97
CA PHE A 48 -1.49 -13.27 -9.91
C PHE A 48 -2.94 -13.63 -10.26
N LYS A 49 -3.15 -14.40 -11.35
CA LYS A 49 -4.49 -14.74 -11.87
C LYS A 49 -5.40 -15.46 -10.87
N ASP A 50 -4.83 -16.20 -9.93
CA ASP A 50 -5.56 -17.00 -8.95
C ASP A 50 -5.94 -16.19 -7.71
N LEU A 51 -5.46 -14.94 -7.59
CA LEU A 51 -5.83 -14.03 -6.52
C LEU A 51 -7.15 -13.34 -6.84
N SER A 52 -7.99 -13.14 -5.81
CA SER A 52 -9.22 -12.35 -5.92
C SER A 52 -8.89 -10.86 -6.15
N PRO A 53 -9.16 -10.29 -7.33
CA PRO A 53 -8.87 -8.88 -7.60
C PRO A 53 -9.62 -7.95 -6.64
N THR A 54 -10.87 -8.30 -6.33
CA THR A 54 -11.72 -7.54 -5.39
C THR A 54 -11.09 -7.48 -4.00
N SER A 55 -10.58 -8.61 -3.50
CA SER A 55 -9.94 -8.68 -2.18
C SER A 55 -8.64 -7.88 -2.13
N ILE A 56 -7.81 -7.97 -3.18
CA ILE A 56 -6.56 -7.21 -3.30
C ILE A 56 -6.83 -5.70 -3.40
N ILE A 57 -7.81 -5.28 -4.20
CA ILE A 57 -8.19 -3.87 -4.31
C ILE A 57 -8.70 -3.33 -2.97
N ALA A 58 -9.49 -4.12 -2.23
CA ALA A 58 -9.95 -3.73 -0.89
C ALA A 58 -8.79 -3.54 0.09
N LYS A 59 -7.83 -4.49 0.12
CA LYS A 59 -6.62 -4.39 0.97
C LYS A 59 -5.72 -3.22 0.56
N SER A 60 -5.59 -2.96 -0.74
CA SER A 60 -4.87 -1.80 -1.27
C SER A 60 -5.47 -0.47 -0.80
N LYS A 61 -6.81 -0.35 -0.82
CA LYS A 61 -7.51 0.82 -0.28
C LYS A 61 -7.32 0.95 1.23
N GLN A 62 -7.41 -0.16 1.96
CA GLN A 62 -7.19 -0.18 3.42
C GLN A 62 -5.77 0.27 3.77
N THR A 63 -4.76 -0.27 3.10
CA THR A 63 -3.34 0.08 3.29
C THR A 63 -3.12 1.58 3.06
N TRP A 64 -3.67 2.11 1.96
CA TRP A 64 -3.61 3.54 1.66
C TRP A 64 -4.23 4.40 2.77
N ASN A 65 -5.45 4.06 3.19
CA ASN A 65 -6.17 4.83 4.21
C ASN A 65 -5.46 4.79 5.57
N ASN A 66 -4.90 3.64 5.95
CA ASN A 66 -4.10 3.51 7.16
C ASN A 66 -2.86 4.40 7.13
N CYS A 67 -2.15 4.42 5.99
CA CYS A 67 -0.99 5.29 5.84
C CYS A 67 -1.34 6.78 5.83
N LEU A 68 -2.45 7.16 5.20
CA LEU A 68 -2.92 8.53 5.19
C LEU A 68 -3.27 9.01 6.60
N ALA A 69 -4.01 8.21 7.36
CA ALA A 69 -4.38 8.52 8.74
C ALA A 69 -3.17 8.73 9.67
N LEU A 70 -2.05 8.05 9.42
CA LEU A 70 -0.82 8.24 10.18
C LEU A 70 -0.14 9.58 9.91
N ILE A 71 -0.24 10.11 8.69
CA ILE A 71 0.34 11.41 8.32
C ILE A 71 -0.56 12.56 8.79
N ASP A 72 -1.88 12.36 8.74
CA ASP A 72 -2.87 13.36 9.20
C ASP A 72 -3.00 13.39 10.74
N SER A 73 -2.40 12.43 11.44
CA SER A 73 -2.38 12.43 12.91
C SER A 73 -1.51 13.60 13.41
N PRO A 74 -2.05 14.49 14.27
CA PRO A 74 -1.23 15.52 14.88
C PRO A 74 -0.06 14.84 15.61
N SER A 75 1.16 15.30 15.39
CA SER A 75 2.27 14.88 16.25
C SER A 75 1.84 15.09 17.70
N PRO A 76 2.09 14.14 18.61
CA PRO A 76 1.92 14.40 20.03
C PRO A 76 2.78 15.61 20.33
N SER A 77 2.15 16.74 20.67
CA SER A 77 2.87 17.93 21.11
C SER A 77 3.80 17.50 22.24
N ALA A 78 5.11 17.73 22.04
CA ALA A 78 6.13 17.51 23.06
C ALA A 78 5.94 18.44 24.26
#